data_AF-A0A9D4C042-F1
#
_entry.id   AF-A0A9D4C042-F1
#
_cell.length_a   1.000
_cell.length_b   1.000
_cell.length_c   1.000
_cell.angle_alpha   90.00
_cell.angle_beta   90.00
_cell.angle_gamma   90.00
#
_symmetry.space_group_name_H-M   'P 1'
#
loop_
_entity.id
_entity.type
_entity.pdbx_description
1 polymer ?
#
loop_
_entity_poly.entity_id
_entity_poly.type
_entity_poly.pdbx_seq_one_letter_code
_entity_poly.pdbx_strand_id
1 'polypeptide(L)' 'MKRDFYRKCSLPNIVGAIDGTLVPKVAPSENEEVFVCQKGFHALNCQAVSLPDLK' A
#
# COMPACT_ATOMS: atom_id res chain seq x y z
N MET A 1 5.34 -18.49 7.91
CA MET A 1 5.38 -17.04 8.25
C MET A 1 6.75 -16.37 8.03
N LYS A 2 7.74 -16.44 8.95
CA LYS A 2 9.06 -15.77 8.78
C LYS A 2 9.98 -16.43 7.74
N ARG A 3 9.87 -17.75 7.59
CA ARG A 3 10.67 -18.54 6.62
C ARG A 3 10.28 -18.28 5.17
N ASP A 4 9.03 -17.95 4.89
CA ASP A 4 8.53 -17.84 3.50
C ASP A 4 8.95 -16.51 2.86
N PHE A 5 8.87 -15.41 3.62
CA PHE A 5 9.48 -14.14 3.22
C PHE A 5 11.00 -14.25 3.11
N TYR A 6 11.66 -14.94 4.04
CA TYR A 6 13.11 -15.18 3.92
C TYR A 6 13.46 -16.03 2.69
N ARG A 7 12.67 -17.05 2.35
CA ARG A 7 12.89 -17.86 1.14
C ARG A 7 12.66 -17.07 -0.15
N LYS A 8 11.66 -16.18 -0.19
CA LYS A 8 11.33 -15.40 -1.39
C LYS A 8 12.21 -14.16 -1.57
N CYS A 9 12.57 -13.48 -0.49
CA CYS A 9 13.19 -12.15 -0.52
C CYS A 9 14.55 -12.08 0.20
N SER A 10 14.99 -13.15 0.87
CA SER A 10 16.22 -13.21 1.68
C SER A 10 16.31 -12.18 2.80
N LEU A 11 15.18 -11.60 3.20
CA LEU A 11 15.09 -10.62 4.28
C LEU A 11 14.72 -11.32 5.60
N PRO A 12 15.60 -11.30 6.63
CA PRO A 12 15.29 -11.90 7.91
C PRO A 12 14.30 -11.05 8.71
N ASN A 13 13.52 -11.69 9.58
CA ASN A 13 12.62 -11.02 10.54
C ASN A 13 11.44 -10.23 9.94
N ILE A 14 11.09 -10.45 8.67
CA ILE A 14 9.88 -9.88 8.07
C ILE A 14 8.63 -10.58 8.59
N VAL A 15 7.65 -9.78 9.04
CA VAL A 15 6.35 -10.25 9.55
C VAL A 15 5.21 -10.06 8.53
N GLY A 16 5.39 -9.17 7.56
CA GLY A 16 4.43 -8.84 6.51
C GLY A 16 4.95 -7.74 5.61
N ALA A 17 4.27 -7.50 4.49
CA ALA A 17 4.54 -6.38 3.59
C ALA A 17 3.27 -5.54 3.42
N ILE A 18 3.45 -4.22 3.36
CA ILE A 18 2.38 -3.26 3.08
C ILE A 18 2.80 -2.48 1.84
N ASP A 19 1.96 -2.50 0.81
CA ASP A 19 2.11 -1.58 -0.32
C ASP A 19 1.26 -0.34 -0.10
N GLY A 20 1.86 0.84 -0.22
CA GLY A 20 1.23 2.15 0.01
C GLY A 20 1.07 2.92 -1.29
N THR A 21 0.48 2.27 -2.31
CA THR A 21 0.35 2.86 -3.64
C THR A 21 -0.64 4.02 -3.62
N LEU A 22 -0.20 5.17 -4.16
CA LEU A 22 -1.06 6.31 -4.45
C LEU A 22 -1.63 6.15 -5.86
N VAL A 23 -2.92 5.85 -5.96
CA VAL A 23 -3.60 5.67 -7.26
C VAL A 23 -4.14 7.02 -7.72
N PRO A 24 -3.60 7.62 -8.80
CA PRO A 24 -4.09 8.89 -9.31
C PRO A 24 -5.55 8.81 -9.74
N LYS A 25 -6.33 9.85 -9.45
CA LYS A 25 -7.75 9.90 -9.82
C LYS A 25 -8.18 11.34 -10.11
N VAL A 26 -9.17 11.51 -10.98
CA VAL A 26 -9.91 12.78 -11.08
C VAL A 26 -10.75 12.96 -9.82
N ALA A 27 -10.47 14.00 -9.05
CA ALA A 27 -11.17 14.26 -7.80
C ALA A 27 -12.65 14.62 -8.06
N PRO A 28 -13.57 14.22 -7.16
CA PRO A 28 -14.94 14.70 -7.19
C PRO A 28 -15.01 16.20 -6.91
N SER A 29 -16.09 16.85 -7.36
CA SER A 29 -16.31 18.28 -7.10
C SER A 29 -16.66 18.59 -5.64
N GLU A 30 -17.10 17.59 -4.87
CA GLU A 30 -17.39 17.71 -3.44
C GLU A 30 -16.24 17.14 -2.61
N ASN A 31 -15.77 17.91 -1.62
CA ASN A 31 -14.67 17.55 -0.72
C ASN A 31 -13.39 17.12 -1.48
N GLU A 32 -13.04 17.82 -2.57
CA GLU A 32 -11.86 17.52 -3.40
C GLU A 32 -10.57 17.47 -2.57
N GLU A 33 -10.47 18.33 -1.56
CA GLU A 33 -9.31 18.52 -0.71
C GLU A 33 -8.93 17.23 0.06
N VAL A 34 -9.88 16.34 0.32
CA VAL A 34 -9.63 15.08 1.03
C VAL A 34 -8.94 14.04 0.13
N PHE A 35 -8.89 14.29 -1.18
CA PHE A 35 -8.20 13.44 -2.15
C PHE A 35 -6.82 13.98 -2.51
N VAL A 36 -6.40 15.14 -1.99
CA VAL A 36 -5.05 15.67 -2.21
C VAL A 36 -4.05 14.91 -1.34
N CYS A 37 -3.13 14.18 -1.98
CA CYS A 37 -2.08 13.47 -1.25
C CYS A 37 -0.92 14.41 -0.86
N GLN A 38 0.00 13.94 0.00
CA GLN A 38 1.19 14.69 0.43
C GLN A 38 2.08 15.17 -0.74
N LYS A 39 1.94 14.58 -1.93
CA LYS A 39 2.67 14.96 -3.15
C LYS A 39 1.97 16.06 -3.97
N GLY A 40 0.84 16.58 -3.50
CA GLY A 40 0.14 17.71 -4.12
C GLY A 40 -0.71 17.37 -5.35
N PHE A 41 -1.09 16.11 -5.52
CA PHE A 41 -2.01 15.68 -6.57
C PHE A 41 -3.13 14.79 -6.03
N HIS A 42 -4.20 14.62 -6.80
CA HIS A 42 -5.34 13.81 -6.43
C HIS A 42 -5.06 12.31 -6.52
N ALA A 43 -5.15 11.62 -5.38
CA ALA A 43 -4.93 10.19 -5.33
C ALA A 43 -5.73 9.52 -4.20
N LEU A 44 -6.05 8.25 -4.41
CA LEU A 44 -6.50 7.36 -3.35
C LEU A 44 -5.31 6.61 -2.77
N ASN A 45 -5.24 6.51 -1.44
CA ASN A 45 -4.29 5.64 -0.77
C ASN A 45 -4.82 4.20 -0.84
N CYS A 46 -4.18 3.36 -1.64
CA CYS A 46 -4.45 1.94 -1.70
C CYS A 46 -3.45 1.21 -0.82
N GLN A 47 -3.93 0.54 0.23
CA GLN A 47 -3.10 -0.27 1.11
C GLN A 47 -3.39 -1.75 0.87
N ALA A 48 -2.44 -2.44 0.23
CA ALA A 48 -2.48 -3.90 0.11
C ALA A 48 -1.61 -4.52 1.21
N VAL A 49 -2.19 -5.44 1.98
CA VAL A 49 -1.48 -6.18 3.02
C VAL A 49 -1.23 -7.60 2.53
N SER A 50 0.04 -8.03 2.51
CA SER A 50 0.38 -9.42 2.23
C SER A 50 0.94 -10.07 3.48
N LEU A 51 0.18 -11.05 3.98
CA LEU A 51 0.67 -12.07 4.90
C LEU A 51 1.00 -13.33 4.08
N PRO A 52 1.97 -14.16 4.51
CA PRO A 52 2.39 -15.35 3.76
C PRO A 52 1.26 -16.33 3.43
N ASP A 53 0.21 -16.31 4.26
CA ASP A 53 -0.89 -17.28 4.25
C ASP A 53 -2.24 -16.61 3.92
N LEU A 54 -2.25 -15.35 3.47
CA LEU A 54 -3.47 -14.66 3.05
C LEU A 54 -3.94 -15.29 1.72
N LYS A 55 -4.95 -16.16 1.80
CA LYS A 55 -5.61 -16.78 0.64
C LYS A 55 -6.57 -15.81 -0.04
#